data_AF-A0A938US32-F1
#
_entry.id   AF-A0A938US32-F1
#
_cell.length_a   1.000
_cell.length_b   1.000
_cell.length_c   1.000
_cell.angle_alpha   90.00
_cell.angle_beta   90.00
_cell.angle_gamma   90.00
#
_symmetry.space_group_name_H-M   'P 1'
#
loop_
_entity.id
_entity.type
_entity.pdbx_description
1 polymer ?
#
loop_
_entity_poly.entity_id
_entity_poly.type
_entity_poly.pdbx_seq_one_letter_code
_entity_poly.pdbx_strand_id
1 'polypeptide(L)'
;MVRPGALVVVALAVGCGAQAGEPVRDLAGEARALVHGMGAGRNCLGDQHCTFGAVRGVCALGTCLGLLSADQRPQRRVVLERLAAADTELSVVIAASLLRAVAQPELSTPSHLAVVEGLGVLWRRSGCRDASLAAPIRAAAGSREATLAVTARVQLGHCGDPQSLPDLLEDAATGSELLRAETCAALAGHAQGPQSAKAHAALVERLDDPSPVVQRAAVVALRRWPAPLPAAVEADLRARAPHLSYLLGAHRARPTP
;
A
#
# COMPACT_ATOMS: atom_id res chain seq x y z
N MET A 1 -1.66 -4.84 -59.58
CA MET A 1 -1.08 -6.12 -60.03
C MET A 1 0.28 -6.31 -59.36
N VAL A 2 0.40 -7.37 -58.56
CA VAL A 2 1.59 -8.22 -58.26
C VAL A 2 2.96 -7.55 -58.01
N ARG A 3 3.42 -7.62 -56.75
CA ARG A 3 4.84 -7.66 -56.28
C ARG A 3 5.50 -8.99 -56.72
N PRO A 4 6.83 -9.13 -56.94
CA PRO A 4 7.88 -9.24 -55.88
C PRO A 4 9.27 -8.72 -56.35
N GLY A 5 10.40 -8.71 -55.63
CA GLY A 5 10.88 -9.19 -54.33
C GLY A 5 12.41 -9.01 -54.28
N ALA A 6 12.97 -8.86 -53.07
CA ALA A 6 14.38 -9.05 -52.64
C ALA A 6 14.46 -8.41 -51.24
N LEU A 7 14.33 -9.10 -50.11
CA LEU A 7 15.08 -10.24 -49.56
C LEU A 7 16.58 -9.94 -49.41
N VAL A 8 16.92 -9.25 -48.32
CA VAL A 8 18.22 -9.39 -47.67
C VAL A 8 17.96 -9.77 -46.21
N VAL A 9 18.26 -11.03 -45.92
CA VAL A 9 18.35 -11.63 -44.59
C VAL A 9 19.79 -11.41 -44.12
N VAL A 10 19.97 -10.72 -42.99
CA VAL A 10 21.15 -10.90 -42.15
C VAL A 10 20.67 -11.01 -40.71
N ALA A 11 20.71 -12.24 -40.20
CA ALA A 11 20.70 -12.57 -38.80
C ALA A 11 22.04 -13.23 -38.47
N LEU A 12 22.59 -12.90 -37.29
CA LEU A 12 23.54 -13.62 -36.41
C LEU A 12 24.32 -12.54 -35.62
N ALA A 13 23.88 -12.11 -34.42
CA ALA A 13 23.94 -12.80 -33.13
C ALA A 13 25.36 -13.11 -32.65
N VAL A 14 25.93 -12.29 -31.75
CA VAL A 14 26.74 -12.70 -30.58
C VAL A 14 26.73 -11.57 -29.54
N GLY A 15 26.27 -11.86 -28.31
CA GLY A 15 26.35 -10.96 -27.17
C GLY A 15 25.48 -11.38 -25.98
N CYS A 16 25.63 -12.61 -25.49
CA CYS A 16 25.01 -13.10 -24.25
C CYS A 16 25.77 -12.68 -22.99
N GLY A 17 25.04 -12.37 -21.91
CA GLY A 17 25.47 -12.55 -20.51
C GLY A 17 25.36 -11.29 -19.62
N ALA A 18 24.16 -10.86 -19.23
CA ALA A 18 23.58 -11.05 -17.87
C ALA A 18 24.49 -10.53 -16.73
N GLN A 19 24.22 -9.38 -16.09
CA GLN A 19 23.02 -9.07 -15.31
C GLN A 19 22.61 -7.58 -15.44
N ALA A 20 21.44 -7.33 -16.02
CA ALA A 20 20.67 -6.09 -15.80
C ALA A 20 19.34 -6.51 -15.14
N GLY A 21 19.20 -6.21 -13.85
CA GLY A 21 18.07 -6.64 -13.03
C GLY A 21 16.89 -5.67 -13.12
N GLU A 22 15.78 -6.21 -13.65
CA GLU A 22 14.39 -5.72 -13.77
C GLU A 22 14.04 -4.62 -14.80
N PRO A 23 13.26 -5.00 -15.82
CA PRO A 23 12.09 -4.23 -16.26
C PRO A 23 10.82 -4.96 -15.81
N VAL A 24 10.08 -4.43 -14.83
CA VAL A 24 8.92 -5.12 -14.21
C VAL A 24 7.71 -4.18 -13.99
N ARG A 25 6.56 -4.66 -14.51
CA ARG A 25 5.14 -4.19 -14.58
C ARG A 25 4.81 -2.87 -15.32
N ASP A 26 3.96 -3.02 -16.35
CA ASP A 26 3.11 -1.98 -16.95
C ASP A 26 1.78 -1.87 -16.16
N LEU A 27 1.85 -1.34 -14.93
CA LEU A 27 0.68 -0.88 -14.15
C LEU A 27 -0.18 0.15 -14.91
N ALA A 28 0.26 0.59 -16.09
CA ALA A 28 -0.33 1.64 -16.87
C ALA A 28 -1.20 1.13 -18.03
N GLY A 29 -1.00 -0.07 -18.60
CA GLY A 29 -2.10 -0.73 -19.35
C GLY A 29 -3.32 -0.91 -18.45
N GLU A 30 -3.02 -1.19 -17.18
CA GLU A 30 -3.92 -1.52 -16.08
C GLU A 30 -4.69 -0.30 -15.52
N ALA A 31 -4.33 0.92 -15.93
CA ALA A 31 -5.14 2.14 -15.73
C ALA A 31 -5.71 2.73 -17.05
N ARG A 32 -5.13 2.43 -18.22
CA ARG A 32 -5.56 3.00 -19.54
C ARG A 32 -6.92 2.49 -20.01
N ALA A 33 -7.32 1.31 -19.53
CA ALA A 33 -8.68 0.80 -19.58
C ALA A 33 -9.43 1.04 -18.26
N LEU A 34 -9.11 2.06 -17.47
CA LEU A 34 -9.83 2.45 -16.25
C LEU A 34 -10.81 3.64 -16.44
N VAL A 35 -11.28 4.07 -17.62
CA VAL A 35 -11.48 3.32 -18.88
C VAL A 35 -11.86 4.27 -20.02
N HIS A 36 -11.48 3.92 -21.25
CA HIS A 36 -12.15 4.29 -22.51
C HIS A 36 -13.69 4.16 -22.52
N GLY A 37 -14.31 3.51 -21.52
CA GLY A 37 -15.75 3.42 -21.26
C GLY A 37 -16.39 4.61 -20.53
N MET A 38 -15.65 5.71 -20.31
CA MET A 38 -16.25 7.06 -20.20
C MET A 38 -16.54 7.66 -21.60
N GLY A 39 -16.35 6.86 -22.66
CA GLY A 39 -16.32 7.20 -24.09
C GLY A 39 -17.67 7.33 -24.81
N ALA A 40 -18.78 7.61 -24.12
CA ALA A 40 -19.94 8.25 -24.75
C ALA A 40 -19.82 9.79 -24.76
N GLY A 41 -18.58 10.29 -24.68
CA GLY A 41 -18.20 11.65 -25.06
C GLY A 41 -18.58 12.73 -24.06
N ARG A 42 -17.86 12.81 -22.92
CA ARG A 42 -17.66 14.03 -22.11
C ARG A 42 -16.73 13.74 -20.91
N ASN A 43 -15.42 13.72 -21.14
CA ASN A 43 -14.42 13.66 -20.06
C ASN A 43 -13.83 15.04 -19.80
N CYS A 44 -13.87 15.44 -18.53
CA CYS A 44 -13.30 16.67 -17.96
C CYS A 44 -11.77 16.58 -17.81
N LEU A 45 -11.06 16.17 -18.85
CA LEU A 45 -9.59 16.00 -18.81
C LEU A 45 -8.82 17.27 -19.20
N GLY A 46 -9.51 18.40 -19.35
CA GLY A 46 -8.89 19.72 -19.44
C GLY A 46 -9.42 20.63 -18.34
N ASP A 47 -8.54 21.14 -17.48
CA ASP A 47 -8.83 22.18 -16.47
C ASP A 47 -9.59 23.39 -17.05
N GLN A 48 -9.47 23.62 -18.35
CA GLN A 48 -10.02 24.76 -19.09
C GLN A 48 -11.49 24.60 -19.48
N HIS A 49 -12.14 23.44 -19.26
CA HIS A 49 -13.53 23.20 -19.69
C HIS A 49 -14.48 22.82 -18.53
N CYS A 50 -13.99 22.75 -17.29
CA CYS A 50 -14.83 22.57 -16.11
C CYS A 50 -15.30 23.95 -15.61
N THR A 51 -16.46 24.41 -16.06
CA THR A 51 -16.97 25.77 -15.83
C THR A 51 -17.45 26.08 -14.41
N PHE A 52 -17.51 25.10 -13.49
CA PHE A 52 -17.99 25.32 -12.13
C PHE A 52 -17.16 24.57 -11.08
N GLY A 53 -16.47 25.32 -10.21
CA GLY A 53 -15.61 24.81 -9.14
C GLY A 53 -16.26 23.86 -8.14
N ALA A 54 -17.61 23.74 -8.14
CA ALA A 54 -18.35 22.79 -7.32
C ALA A 54 -18.45 21.36 -7.91
N VAL A 55 -18.17 21.17 -9.22
CA VAL A 55 -18.33 19.87 -9.90
C VAL A 55 -17.04 19.02 -9.86
N ARG A 56 -15.90 19.63 -9.48
CA ARG A 56 -14.61 18.94 -9.28
C ARG A 56 -14.72 17.75 -8.33
N GLY A 57 -15.49 17.91 -7.25
CA GLY A 57 -15.69 16.87 -6.25
C GLY A 57 -16.57 15.72 -6.74
N VAL A 58 -17.59 15.97 -7.56
CA VAL A 58 -18.64 14.97 -7.85
C VAL A 58 -18.13 13.86 -8.78
N CYS A 59 -17.32 14.19 -9.79
CA CYS A 59 -16.74 13.20 -10.69
C CYS A 59 -15.63 12.39 -10.00
N ALA A 60 -14.75 13.06 -9.24
CA ALA A 60 -13.72 12.38 -8.45
C ALA A 60 -14.34 11.48 -7.37
N LEU A 61 -15.44 11.91 -6.73
CA LEU A 61 -16.16 11.12 -5.73
C LEU A 61 -16.88 9.91 -6.31
N GLY A 62 -17.61 10.06 -7.42
CA GLY A 62 -18.30 8.94 -8.08
C GLY A 62 -17.33 7.89 -8.60
N THR A 63 -16.19 8.33 -9.13
CA THR A 63 -15.13 7.46 -9.63
C THR A 63 -14.30 6.86 -8.49
N CYS A 64 -13.93 7.62 -7.46
CA CYS A 64 -13.23 7.07 -6.29
C CYS A 64 -14.12 6.09 -5.52
N LEU A 65 -15.39 6.40 -5.22
CA LEU A 65 -16.27 5.41 -4.59
C LEU A 65 -16.56 4.22 -5.51
N GLY A 66 -16.86 4.44 -6.80
CA GLY A 66 -17.14 3.36 -7.74
C GLY A 66 -15.96 2.41 -7.94
N LEU A 67 -14.73 2.93 -7.97
CA LEU A 67 -13.50 2.14 -8.14
C LEU A 67 -12.98 1.56 -6.83
N LEU A 68 -13.16 2.24 -5.70
CA LEU A 68 -12.89 1.66 -4.39
C LEU A 68 -13.84 0.48 -4.16
N SER A 69 -15.13 0.62 -4.51
CA SER A 69 -16.15 -0.42 -4.31
C SER A 69 -16.10 -1.57 -5.33
N ALA A 70 -15.30 -1.46 -6.39
CA ALA A 70 -15.12 -2.54 -7.35
C ALA A 70 -14.25 -3.64 -6.73
N ASP A 71 -14.66 -4.91 -6.87
CA ASP A 71 -13.94 -6.09 -6.37
C ASP A 71 -12.66 -6.40 -7.17
N GLN A 72 -11.90 -5.37 -7.54
CA GLN A 72 -10.68 -5.49 -8.30
C GLN A 72 -9.53 -4.83 -7.54
N ARG A 73 -8.81 -5.67 -6.78
CA ARG A 73 -7.66 -5.25 -5.95
C ARG A 73 -6.61 -4.42 -6.71
N PRO A 74 -6.25 -4.70 -7.98
CA PRO A 74 -5.26 -3.89 -8.70
C PRO A 74 -5.72 -2.45 -8.91
N GLN A 75 -6.96 -2.24 -9.36
CA GLN A 75 -7.51 -0.89 -9.55
C GLN A 75 -7.67 -0.16 -8.23
N ARG A 76 -8.14 -0.87 -7.19
CA ARG A 76 -8.26 -0.31 -5.85
C ARG A 76 -6.91 0.21 -5.35
N ARG A 77 -5.82 -0.54 -5.56
CA ARG A 77 -4.47 -0.10 -5.23
C ARG A 77 -4.07 1.19 -5.97
N VAL A 78 -4.32 1.28 -7.28
CA VAL A 78 -4.03 2.51 -8.04
C VAL A 78 -4.81 3.70 -7.48
N VAL A 79 -6.08 3.52 -7.12
CA VAL A 79 -6.90 4.58 -6.52
C VAL A 79 -6.36 5.00 -5.15
N LEU A 80 -5.96 4.04 -4.30
CA LEU A 80 -5.35 4.34 -3.01
C LEU A 80 -4.02 5.09 -3.14
N GLU A 81 -3.19 4.73 -4.12
CA GLU A 81 -1.94 5.42 -4.43
C GLU A 81 -2.20 6.87 -4.89
N ARG A 82 -3.24 7.08 -5.71
CA ARG A 82 -3.68 8.42 -6.12
C ARG A 82 -4.25 9.22 -4.96
N LEU A 83 -5.03 8.59 -4.10
CA LEU A 83 -5.60 9.22 -2.91
C LEU A 83 -4.50 9.69 -1.94
N ALA A 84 -3.43 8.91 -1.78
CA ALA A 84 -2.28 9.31 -0.97
C ALA A 84 -1.60 10.58 -1.51
N ALA A 85 -1.62 10.76 -2.83
CA ALA A 85 -1.04 11.90 -3.55
C ALA A 85 -2.04 13.05 -3.84
N ALA A 86 -3.31 12.91 -3.47
CA ALA A 86 -4.34 13.92 -3.74
C ALA A 86 -4.02 15.25 -3.04
N ASP A 87 -4.46 16.37 -3.59
CA ASP A 87 -4.37 17.66 -2.90
C ASP A 87 -5.28 17.69 -1.65
N THR A 88 -5.07 18.69 -0.80
CA THR A 88 -5.76 18.80 0.49
C THR A 88 -7.26 19.02 0.34
N GLU A 89 -7.69 19.84 -0.62
CA GLU A 89 -9.13 20.13 -0.83
C GLU A 89 -9.87 18.87 -1.27
N LEU A 90 -9.31 18.16 -2.25
CA LEU A 90 -9.84 16.89 -2.73
C LEU A 90 -9.86 15.83 -1.61
N SER A 91 -8.80 15.76 -0.80
CA SER A 91 -8.72 14.81 0.32
C SER A 91 -9.85 15.01 1.34
N VAL A 92 -10.21 16.27 1.65
CA VAL A 92 -11.31 16.59 2.57
C VAL A 92 -12.65 16.14 2.00
N VAL A 93 -12.88 16.39 0.70
CA VAL A 93 -14.11 15.99 0.02
C VAL A 93 -14.27 14.46 -0.02
N ILE A 94 -13.18 13.74 -0.30
CA ILE A 94 -13.15 12.27 -0.29
C ILE A 94 -13.35 11.73 1.12
N ALA A 95 -12.67 12.29 2.13
CA ALA A 95 -12.86 11.93 3.54
C ALA A 95 -14.33 12.02 3.95
N ALA A 96 -14.98 13.15 3.71
CA ALA A 96 -16.39 13.36 4.05
C ALA A 96 -17.32 12.34 3.35
N SER A 97 -16.96 11.89 2.15
CA SER A 97 -17.78 10.92 1.43
C SER A 97 -17.54 9.48 1.88
N LEU A 98 -16.31 9.12 2.22
CA LEU A 98 -16.00 7.82 2.82
C LEU A 98 -16.60 7.69 4.23
N LEU A 99 -16.60 8.77 5.02
CA LEU A 99 -17.26 8.82 6.33
C LEU A 99 -18.78 8.67 6.22
N ARG A 100 -19.40 9.28 5.21
CA ARG A 100 -20.83 9.06 4.93
C ARG A 100 -21.10 7.64 4.44
N ALA A 101 -20.21 7.08 3.62
CA ALA A 101 -20.35 5.72 3.13
C ALA A 101 -20.31 4.72 4.30
N VAL A 102 -19.28 4.74 5.14
CA VAL A 102 -19.13 3.78 6.26
C VAL A 102 -20.27 3.81 7.28
N ALA A 103 -21.03 4.91 7.34
CA ALA A 103 -22.22 5.02 8.17
C ALA A 103 -23.46 4.31 7.58
N GLN A 104 -23.40 3.83 6.34
CA GLN A 104 -24.51 3.13 5.68
C GLN A 104 -24.55 1.66 6.12
N PRO A 105 -25.70 1.16 6.61
CA PRO A 105 -25.81 -0.20 7.14
C PRO A 105 -25.73 -1.30 6.07
N GLU A 106 -25.96 -0.97 4.80
CA GLU A 106 -26.09 -1.94 3.70
C GLU A 106 -24.85 -2.05 2.79
N LEU A 107 -23.70 -1.53 3.24
CA LEU A 107 -22.48 -1.65 2.47
C LEU A 107 -22.03 -3.12 2.37
N SER A 108 -21.82 -3.56 1.13
CA SER A 108 -21.22 -4.86 0.86
C SER A 108 -19.81 -4.95 1.46
N THR A 109 -19.37 -6.14 1.85
CA THR A 109 -18.03 -6.37 2.41
C THR A 109 -16.90 -5.78 1.54
N PRO A 110 -16.88 -5.96 0.20
CA PRO A 110 -15.86 -5.34 -0.65
C PRO A 110 -15.84 -3.82 -0.56
N SER A 111 -17.02 -3.19 -0.50
CA SER A 111 -17.14 -1.74 -0.37
C SER A 111 -16.67 -1.27 1.01
N HIS A 112 -17.02 -1.99 2.07
CA HIS A 112 -16.51 -1.71 3.42
C HIS A 112 -14.98 -1.78 3.50
N LEU A 113 -14.37 -2.81 2.91
CA LEU A 113 -12.92 -2.95 2.85
C LEU A 113 -12.27 -1.74 2.19
N ALA A 114 -12.78 -1.32 1.04
CA ALA A 114 -12.20 -0.22 0.30
C ALA A 114 -12.39 1.13 0.98
N VAL A 115 -13.53 1.32 1.66
CA VAL A 115 -13.78 2.50 2.49
C VAL A 115 -12.77 2.55 3.65
N VAL A 116 -12.54 1.44 4.34
CA VAL A 116 -11.56 1.35 5.43
C VAL A 116 -10.13 1.60 4.94
N GLU A 117 -9.74 1.03 3.80
CA GLU A 117 -8.42 1.30 3.20
C GLU A 117 -8.26 2.77 2.82
N GLY A 118 -9.29 3.37 2.20
CA GLY A 118 -9.29 4.78 1.82
C GLY A 118 -9.20 5.72 3.02
N LEU A 119 -9.96 5.44 4.08
CA LEU A 119 -9.88 6.15 5.35
C LEU A 119 -8.49 6.00 5.98
N GLY A 120 -7.89 4.81 5.93
CA GLY A 120 -6.53 4.56 6.42
C GLY A 120 -5.47 5.38 5.67
N VAL A 121 -5.58 5.50 4.35
CA VAL A 121 -4.71 6.37 3.53
C VAL A 121 -4.83 7.83 3.94
N LEU A 122 -6.06 8.35 4.05
CA LEU A 122 -6.31 9.74 4.43
C LEU A 122 -5.85 10.03 5.87
N TRP A 123 -6.05 9.07 6.77
CA TRP A 123 -5.62 9.21 8.16
C TRP A 123 -4.10 9.28 8.27
N ARG A 124 -3.35 8.41 7.56
CA ARG A 124 -1.88 8.52 7.47
C ARG A 124 -1.44 9.86 6.90
N ARG A 125 -2.11 10.35 5.85
CA ARG A 125 -1.81 11.66 5.25
C ARG A 125 -1.99 12.81 6.24
N SER A 126 -2.97 12.70 7.16
CA SER A 126 -3.17 13.67 8.24
C SER A 126 -2.09 13.60 9.36
N GLY A 127 -1.11 12.69 9.23
CA GLY A 127 -0.15 12.38 10.28
C GLY A 127 -0.78 11.59 11.42
N CYS A 128 -1.82 10.81 11.14
CA CYS A 128 -2.55 9.98 12.10
C CYS A 128 -3.21 10.76 13.26
N ARG A 129 -3.53 12.05 13.04
CA ARG A 129 -4.11 12.93 14.08
C ARG A 129 -5.64 13.07 14.01
N ASP A 130 -6.25 12.78 12.87
CA ASP A 130 -7.69 12.95 12.69
C ASP A 130 -8.47 11.78 13.30
N ALA A 131 -9.03 12.01 14.49
CA ALA A 131 -9.83 11.03 15.21
C ALA A 131 -11.12 10.63 14.47
N SER A 132 -11.65 11.51 13.62
CA SER A 132 -12.86 11.22 12.83
C SER A 132 -12.60 10.14 11.78
N LEU A 133 -11.39 10.10 11.22
CA LEU A 133 -10.96 9.05 10.30
C LEU A 133 -10.60 7.74 11.03
N ALA A 134 -10.04 7.84 12.24
CA ALA A 134 -9.64 6.68 13.04
C ALA A 134 -10.83 5.89 13.58
N ALA A 135 -11.89 6.57 14.03
CA ALA A 135 -13.06 5.95 14.66
C ALA A 135 -13.71 4.81 13.85
N PRO A 136 -14.08 4.99 12.57
CA PRO A 136 -14.65 3.91 11.77
C PRO A 136 -13.65 2.77 11.50
N ILE A 137 -12.34 3.05 11.42
CA ILE A 137 -11.32 2.01 11.26
C ILE A 137 -11.25 1.15 12.54
N ARG A 138 -11.27 1.77 13.73
CA ARG A 138 -11.34 1.03 15.01
C ARG A 138 -12.61 0.19 15.13
N ALA A 139 -13.75 0.73 14.71
CA ALA A 139 -14.99 -0.03 14.68
C ALA A 139 -14.88 -1.26 13.76
N ALA A 140 -14.30 -1.09 12.57
CA ALA A 140 -14.05 -2.16 11.62
C ALA A 140 -13.07 -3.22 12.14
N ALA A 141 -12.08 -2.84 12.95
CA ALA A 141 -11.15 -3.76 13.58
C ALA A 141 -11.84 -4.76 14.54
N GLY A 142 -12.94 -4.34 15.17
CA GLY A 142 -13.78 -5.20 16.01
C GLY A 142 -14.84 -6.00 15.25
N SER A 143 -14.84 -5.98 13.91
CA SER A 143 -15.83 -6.69 13.11
C SER A 143 -15.68 -8.21 13.20
N ARG A 144 -16.80 -8.93 13.11
CA ARG A 144 -16.80 -10.40 12.94
C ARG A 144 -16.29 -10.83 11.57
N GLU A 145 -16.32 -9.92 10.60
CA GLU A 145 -15.84 -10.19 9.25
C GLU A 145 -14.31 -10.14 9.24
N ALA A 146 -13.68 -11.32 9.22
CA ALA A 146 -12.25 -11.48 9.45
C ALA A 146 -11.39 -10.61 8.52
N THR A 147 -11.71 -10.57 7.22
CA THR A 147 -10.96 -9.76 6.23
C THR A 147 -11.03 -8.27 6.56
N LEU A 148 -12.21 -7.79 6.98
CA LEU A 148 -12.41 -6.38 7.36
C LEU A 148 -11.65 -6.05 8.64
N ALA A 149 -11.74 -6.92 9.65
CA ALA A 149 -11.03 -6.76 10.91
C ALA A 149 -9.52 -6.71 10.70
N VAL A 150 -8.95 -7.64 9.92
CA VAL A 150 -7.52 -7.66 9.58
C VAL A 150 -7.12 -6.38 8.85
N THR A 151 -7.86 -6.00 7.82
CA THR A 151 -7.55 -4.80 7.01
C THR A 151 -7.52 -3.55 7.90
N ALA A 152 -8.50 -3.40 8.78
CA ALA A 152 -8.60 -2.30 9.71
C ALA A 152 -7.42 -2.28 10.71
N ARG A 153 -7.08 -3.43 11.29
CA ARG A 153 -5.91 -3.58 12.18
C ARG A 153 -4.60 -3.18 11.50
N VAL A 154 -4.40 -3.57 10.25
CA VAL A 154 -3.24 -3.16 9.45
C VAL A 154 -3.23 -1.63 9.24
N GLN A 155 -4.37 -1.02 8.91
CA GLN A 155 -4.44 0.44 8.76
C GLN A 155 -4.12 1.18 10.07
N LEU A 156 -4.61 0.66 11.20
CA LEU A 156 -4.33 1.17 12.55
C LEU A 156 -2.85 1.04 12.92
N GLY A 157 -2.26 -0.12 12.65
CA GLY A 157 -0.85 -0.39 12.93
C GLY A 157 0.09 0.53 12.18
N HIS A 158 -0.19 0.84 10.91
CA HIS A 158 0.61 1.81 10.16
C HIS A 158 0.61 3.22 10.79
N CYS A 159 -0.38 3.55 11.62
CA CYS A 159 -0.46 4.79 12.39
C CYS A 159 0.03 4.65 13.83
N GLY A 160 0.53 3.47 14.22
CA GLY A 160 1.00 3.19 15.58
C GLY A 160 -0.12 3.16 16.61
N ASP A 161 -1.36 2.88 16.21
CA ASP A 161 -2.50 2.85 17.14
C ASP A 161 -2.32 1.75 18.18
N PRO A 162 -2.17 2.08 19.48
CA PRO A 162 -1.83 1.10 20.51
C PRO A 162 -2.84 -0.04 20.67
N GLN A 163 -4.10 0.17 20.26
CA GLN A 163 -5.15 -0.86 20.36
C GLN A 163 -4.96 -1.97 19.33
N SER A 164 -4.28 -1.70 18.21
CA SER A 164 -4.03 -2.69 17.16
C SER A 164 -2.86 -3.62 17.46
N LEU A 165 -1.93 -3.23 18.34
CA LEU A 165 -0.69 -3.98 18.52
C LEU A 165 -0.90 -5.44 18.97
N PRO A 166 -1.75 -5.76 19.98
CA PRO A 166 -1.94 -7.14 20.42
C PRO A 166 -2.34 -8.06 19.25
N ASP A 167 -3.30 -7.61 18.46
CA ASP A 167 -3.82 -8.39 17.33
C ASP A 167 -2.80 -8.47 16.19
N LEU A 168 -2.02 -7.41 15.95
CA LEU A 168 -0.92 -7.44 14.96
C LEU A 168 0.17 -8.41 15.40
N LEU A 169 0.48 -8.53 16.69
CA LEU A 169 1.46 -9.51 17.16
C LEU A 169 0.97 -10.95 16.94
N GLU A 170 -0.32 -11.19 17.14
CA GLU A 170 -0.94 -12.47 16.84
C GLU A 170 -0.93 -12.75 15.32
N ASP A 171 -1.39 -11.80 14.51
CA ASP A 171 -1.39 -11.91 13.04
C ASP A 171 0.03 -12.13 12.49
N ALA A 172 1.05 -11.50 13.08
CA ALA A 172 2.45 -11.70 12.71
C ALA A 172 2.94 -13.10 13.04
N ALA A 173 2.41 -13.75 14.07
CA ALA A 173 2.83 -15.07 14.53
C ALA A 173 2.12 -16.20 13.78
N THR A 174 0.79 -16.11 13.63
CA THR A 174 -0.07 -17.21 13.19
C THR A 174 -0.76 -16.97 11.85
N GLY A 175 -0.66 -15.75 11.30
CA GLY A 175 -1.31 -15.37 10.06
C GLY A 175 -0.80 -16.14 8.83
N SER A 176 -1.53 -16.00 7.72
CA SER A 176 -1.05 -16.45 6.40
C SER A 176 0.26 -15.74 6.04
N GLU A 177 1.03 -16.29 5.09
CA GLU A 177 2.28 -15.65 4.65
C GLU A 177 2.09 -14.17 4.28
N LEU A 178 1.04 -13.87 3.51
CA LEU A 178 0.72 -12.49 3.10
C LEU A 178 0.36 -11.62 4.30
N LEU A 179 -0.44 -12.13 5.24
CA LEU A 179 -0.81 -11.39 6.44
C LEU A 179 0.42 -11.12 7.32
N ARG A 180 1.27 -12.12 7.58
CA ARG A 180 2.51 -11.93 8.35
C ARG A 180 3.41 -10.87 7.71
N ALA A 181 3.51 -10.86 6.37
CA ALA A 181 4.28 -9.87 5.64
C ALA A 181 3.66 -8.45 5.72
N GLU A 182 2.35 -8.30 5.56
CA GLU A 182 1.65 -7.01 5.70
C GLU A 182 1.77 -6.47 7.13
N THR A 183 1.63 -7.34 8.11
CA THR A 183 1.75 -7.01 9.52
C THR A 183 3.13 -6.51 9.88
N CYS A 184 4.20 -7.00 9.26
CA CYS A 184 5.54 -6.41 9.44
C CYS A 184 5.56 -4.91 9.08
N ALA A 185 4.91 -4.53 7.98
CA ALA A 185 4.84 -3.12 7.59
C ALA A 185 3.94 -2.29 8.52
N ALA A 186 2.90 -2.91 9.12
CA ALA A 186 2.05 -2.28 10.12
C ALA A 186 2.81 -2.05 11.44
N LEU A 187 3.56 -3.04 11.93
CA LEU A 187 4.36 -2.93 13.15
C LEU A 187 5.38 -1.77 13.10
N ALA A 188 5.89 -1.41 11.91
CA ALA A 188 6.75 -0.23 11.72
C ALA A 188 6.10 1.09 12.17
N GLY A 189 4.77 1.20 12.14
CA GLY A 189 4.07 2.39 12.63
C GLY A 189 4.18 2.59 14.15
N HIS A 190 4.51 1.52 14.90
CA HIS A 190 4.76 1.58 16.35
C HIS A 190 6.21 1.94 16.70
N ALA A 191 7.02 2.36 15.72
CA ALA A 191 8.42 2.73 15.92
C ALA A 191 8.63 3.80 17.00
N GLN A 192 7.68 4.73 17.11
CA GLN A 192 7.69 5.81 18.08
C GLN A 192 6.52 5.60 19.03
N GLY A 193 6.80 5.19 20.27
CA GLY A 193 5.75 5.01 21.27
C GLY A 193 6.14 4.05 22.40
N PRO A 194 5.28 3.95 23.44
CA PRO A 194 5.56 3.14 24.63
C PRO A 194 5.71 1.65 24.30
N GLN A 195 5.14 1.20 23.19
CA GLN A 195 5.17 -0.21 22.77
C GLN A 195 6.23 -0.49 21.69
N SER A 196 7.11 0.48 21.38
CA SER A 196 8.15 0.36 20.35
C SER A 196 9.06 -0.86 20.58
N ALA A 197 9.50 -1.10 21.81
CA ALA A 197 10.35 -2.26 22.11
C ALA A 197 9.67 -3.61 21.75
N LYS A 198 8.36 -3.73 22.00
CA LYS A 198 7.60 -4.96 21.72
C LYS A 198 7.43 -5.19 20.22
N ALA A 199 7.05 -4.14 19.48
CA ALA A 199 6.92 -4.20 18.03
C ALA A 199 8.28 -4.43 17.33
N HIS A 200 9.35 -3.82 17.83
CA HIS A 200 10.72 -4.05 17.33
C HIS A 200 11.15 -5.50 17.55
N ALA A 201 10.93 -6.07 18.74
CA ALA A 201 11.26 -7.46 19.03
C ALA A 201 10.52 -8.43 18.10
N ALA A 202 9.23 -8.19 17.86
CA ALA A 202 8.43 -8.99 16.93
C ALA A 202 8.97 -8.92 15.50
N LEU A 203 9.38 -7.74 15.02
CA LEU A 203 10.01 -7.60 13.71
C LEU A 203 11.35 -8.34 13.60
N VAL A 204 12.18 -8.29 14.66
CA VAL A 204 13.43 -9.04 14.72
C VAL A 204 13.16 -10.54 14.66
N GLU A 205 12.15 -11.04 15.37
CA GLU A 205 11.75 -12.45 15.31
C GLU A 205 11.32 -12.88 13.90
N ARG A 206 10.66 -12.00 13.13
CA ARG A 206 10.25 -12.29 11.75
C ARG A 206 11.41 -12.39 10.75
N LEU A 207 12.63 -12.07 11.16
CA LEU A 207 13.84 -12.38 10.37
C LEU A 207 14.11 -13.88 10.29
N ASP A 208 13.55 -14.66 11.21
CA ASP A 208 13.63 -16.12 11.25
C ASP A 208 12.39 -16.81 10.66
N ASP A 209 11.43 -16.05 10.10
CA ASP A 209 10.22 -16.62 9.51
C ASP A 209 10.60 -17.57 8.36
N PRO A 210 9.95 -18.75 8.22
CA PRO A 210 10.24 -19.67 7.13
C PRO A 210 9.99 -19.08 5.73
N SER A 211 9.17 -18.02 5.61
CA SER A 211 8.89 -17.37 4.34
C SER A 211 9.90 -16.26 4.01
N PRO A 212 10.58 -16.32 2.85
CA PRO A 212 11.41 -15.22 2.36
C PRO A 212 10.65 -13.91 2.14
N VAL A 213 9.34 -13.98 1.87
CA VAL A 213 8.48 -12.80 1.68
C VAL A 213 8.32 -12.06 3.01
N VAL A 214 8.07 -12.81 4.09
CA VAL A 214 7.94 -12.25 5.45
C VAL A 214 9.27 -11.72 5.94
N GLN A 215 10.37 -12.47 5.75
CA GLN A 215 11.73 -12.00 6.09
C GLN A 215 12.06 -10.67 5.39
N ARG A 216 11.75 -10.55 4.09
CA ARG A 216 11.95 -9.32 3.34
C ARG A 216 11.10 -8.17 3.89
N ALA A 217 9.83 -8.43 4.22
CA ALA A 217 8.95 -7.44 4.80
C ALA A 217 9.46 -6.94 6.17
N ALA A 218 9.93 -7.87 7.02
CA ALA A 218 10.55 -7.55 8.30
C ALA A 218 11.78 -6.66 8.14
N VAL A 219 12.69 -6.99 7.21
CA VAL A 219 13.87 -6.17 6.90
C VAL A 219 13.48 -4.77 6.43
N VAL A 220 12.49 -4.66 5.55
CA VAL A 220 12.00 -3.35 5.06
C VAL A 220 11.39 -2.52 6.20
N ALA A 221 10.64 -3.16 7.10
CA ALA A 221 10.08 -2.52 8.28
C ALA A 221 11.18 -2.06 9.26
N LEU A 222 12.16 -2.92 9.56
CA LEU A 222 13.30 -2.63 10.43
C LEU A 222 14.18 -1.50 9.87
N ARG A 223 14.30 -1.38 8.55
CA ARG A 223 15.00 -0.24 7.94
C ARG A 223 14.32 1.11 8.21
N ARG A 224 13.00 1.12 8.42
CA ARG A 224 12.24 2.33 8.79
C ARG A 224 12.28 2.59 10.30
N TRP A 225 12.86 1.67 11.07
CA TRP A 225 12.95 1.78 12.51
C TRP A 225 14.05 2.80 12.90
N PRO A 226 13.80 3.67 13.90
CA PRO A 226 14.77 4.66 14.34
C PRO A 226 16.00 4.06 15.02
N ALA A 227 15.84 2.91 15.69
CA ALA A 227 16.92 2.22 16.37
C ALA A 227 17.69 1.30 15.41
N PRO A 228 19.03 1.22 15.53
CA PRO A 228 19.81 0.27 14.75
C PRO A 228 19.50 -1.16 15.20
N LEU A 229 19.62 -2.09 14.25
CA LEU A 229 19.63 -3.52 14.58
C LEU A 229 20.80 -3.84 15.52
N PRO A 230 20.62 -4.75 16.49
CA PRO A 230 21.74 -5.27 17.27
C PRO A 230 22.82 -5.84 16.34
N ALA A 231 24.09 -5.52 16.59
CA ALA A 231 25.20 -5.91 15.70
C ALA A 231 25.29 -7.43 15.47
N ALA A 232 24.94 -8.23 16.49
CA ALA A 232 24.88 -9.68 16.38
C ALA A 232 23.79 -10.15 15.38
N VAL A 233 22.59 -9.56 15.44
CA VAL A 233 21.49 -9.85 14.49
C VAL A 233 21.88 -9.43 13.07
N GLU A 234 22.54 -8.28 12.92
CA GLU A 234 22.99 -7.82 11.62
C GLU A 234 24.09 -8.71 11.02
N ALA A 235 25.05 -9.15 11.84
CA ALA A 235 26.12 -10.05 11.42
C ALA A 235 25.56 -11.43 11.01
N ASP A 236 24.63 -11.97 11.81
CA ASP A 236 23.95 -13.23 11.51
C ASP A 236 23.13 -13.14 10.22
N LEU A 237 22.33 -12.08 10.05
CA LEU A 237 21.59 -11.82 8.81
C LEU A 237 22.49 -11.77 7.57
N ARG A 238 23.66 -11.10 7.67
CA ARG A 238 24.64 -11.05 6.58
C ARG A 238 25.19 -12.43 6.25
N ALA A 239 25.42 -13.27 7.25
CA ALA A 239 25.95 -14.61 7.06
C ALA A 239 24.92 -15.56 6.42
N ARG A 240 23.68 -15.57 6.91
CA ARG A 240 22.65 -16.55 6.49
C ARG A 240 21.78 -16.10 5.32
N ALA A 241 21.58 -14.79 5.15
CA ALA A 241 20.71 -14.21 4.13
C ALA A 241 21.39 -13.00 3.46
N PRO A 242 22.52 -13.20 2.74
CA PRO A 242 23.29 -12.10 2.15
C PRO A 242 22.46 -11.23 1.19
N HIS A 243 21.48 -11.83 0.50
CA HIS A 243 20.54 -11.13 -0.38
C HIS A 243 19.61 -10.14 0.35
N LEU A 244 19.30 -10.38 1.64
CA LEU A 244 18.54 -9.44 2.48
C LEU A 244 19.42 -8.36 3.09
N SER A 245 20.71 -8.65 3.31
CA SER A 245 21.64 -7.69 3.93
C SER A 245 21.84 -6.41 3.11
N TYR A 246 21.74 -6.50 1.77
CA TYR A 246 21.77 -5.34 0.89
C TYR A 246 20.65 -4.33 1.21
N LEU A 247 19.48 -4.82 1.63
CA LEU A 247 18.34 -3.97 1.96
C LEU A 247 18.57 -3.15 3.24
N LEU A 248 19.46 -3.59 4.14
CA LEU A 248 19.85 -2.87 5.35
C LEU A 248 20.93 -1.82 5.09
N GLY A 249 21.87 -2.09 4.17
CA GLY A 249 23.03 -1.22 3.91
C GLY A 249 22.71 0.15 3.30
N ALA A 250 21.61 0.27 2.56
CA ALA A 250 21.30 1.48 1.78
C ALA A 250 20.89 2.72 2.61
N HIS A 251 20.64 2.61 3.92
CA HIS A 251 20.20 3.73 4.76
C HIS A 251 21.31 4.37 5.62
N ARG A 252 22.47 3.71 5.77
CA ARG A 252 23.57 4.20 6.62
C ARG A 252 24.47 5.26 5.96
N ALA A 253 24.18 5.66 4.72
CA ALA A 253 25.01 6.60 3.95
C ALA A 253 24.45 8.02 3.83
N ARG A 254 23.46 8.43 4.65
CA ARG A 254 23.15 9.86 4.81
C ARG A 254 23.87 10.39 6.06
N PRO A 255 25.03 11.06 5.91
CA PRO A 255 25.49 11.92 6.99
C PRO A 255 24.40 12.96 7.24
N THR A 256 23.94 13.05 8.48
CA THR A 256 23.21 14.22 8.96
C THR A 256 24.12 15.45 8.79
N PRO A 257 23.62 16.58 8.28
CA PRO A 257 24.39 17.82 8.21
C PRO A 257 24.80 18.32 9.59
#